data_AF-A0A1F7I7Z1-F1
#
_entry.id   AF-A0A1F7I7Z1-F1
#
_cell.length_a   1.000
_cell.length_b   1.000
_cell.length_c   1.000
_cell.angle_alpha   90.00
_cell.angle_beta   90.00
_cell.angle_gamma   90.00
#
_symmetry.space_group_name_H-M   'P 1'
#
loop_
_entity.id
_entity.type
_entity.pdbx_description
1 polymer ?
#
loop_
_entity_poly.entity_id
_entity_poly.type
_entity_poly.pdbx_seq_one_letter_code
_entity_poly.pdbx_strand_id
1 'polypeptide(L)'
;MRTFFYISIYSLLITLSFSISLFFMPFKYVDNDHSYISCFSDGRRYETSPNYIFALDDKLDSFNDIKARKLCEYKIISDYNNSYSTPASVNYEFLPVVFQDSSWLNVIFVFLLTFVIGSALLESMGKLLKLKSSFFGQSLFNIITELFKS
;
A
#
# COMPACT_ATOMS: atom_id res chain seq x y z
N MET A 1 -3.60 34.74 22.81
CA MET A 1 -2.38 33.89 22.79
C MET A 1 -2.67 32.41 23.06
N ARG A 2 -3.40 32.04 24.13
CA ARG A 2 -3.76 30.64 24.44
C ARG A 2 -4.53 29.91 23.33
N THR A 3 -5.56 30.52 22.76
CA THR A 3 -6.36 29.90 21.68
C THR A 3 -5.50 29.62 20.44
N PHE A 4 -4.66 30.57 20.04
CA PHE A 4 -3.70 30.39 18.95
C PHE A 4 -2.74 29.23 19.21
N PHE A 5 -2.22 29.11 20.43
CA PHE A 5 -1.36 27.98 20.81
C PHE A 5 -2.05 26.62 20.67
N TYR A 6 -3.29 26.50 21.15
CA TYR A 6 -4.07 25.27 20.98
C TYR A 6 -4.36 24.96 19.51
N ILE A 7 -4.74 25.96 18.72
CA ILE A 7 -4.96 25.80 17.27
C ILE A 7 -3.68 25.30 16.59
N SER A 8 -2.52 25.86 16.91
CA SER A 8 -1.24 25.43 16.35
C SER A 8 -0.91 23.98 16.69
N ILE A 9 -1.11 23.56 17.93
CA ILE A 9 -0.84 22.18 18.37
C ILE A 9 -1.79 21.19 17.70
N TYR A 10 -3.10 21.47 17.67
CA TYR A 10 -4.05 20.58 17.01
C TYR A 10 -3.84 20.53 15.50
N SER A 11 -3.40 21.63 14.86
CA SER A 11 -2.99 21.63 13.46
C SER A 11 -1.80 20.70 13.21
N LEU A 12 -0.79 20.71 14.10
CA LEU A 12 0.33 19.77 14.05
C LEU A 12 -0.13 18.33 14.23
N LEU A 13 -1.07 18.06 15.15
CA LEU A 13 -1.62 16.73 15.35
C LEU A 13 -2.38 16.21 14.13
N ILE A 14 -3.20 17.07 13.49
CA ILE A 14 -3.89 16.74 12.25
C ILE A 14 -2.87 16.40 11.15
N THR A 15 -1.84 17.24 11.00
CA THR A 15 -0.77 17.03 10.01
C THR A 15 -0.07 15.70 10.24
N LEU A 16 0.32 15.40 11.49
CA LEU A 16 0.93 14.13 11.87
C LEU A 16 0.01 12.93 11.57
N SER A 17 -1.27 13.05 11.89
CA SER A 17 -2.27 12.01 11.63
C SER A 17 -2.40 11.74 10.12
N PHE A 18 -2.40 12.79 9.29
CA PHE A 18 -2.35 12.65 7.84
C PHE A 18 -1.05 11.99 7.37
N SER A 19 0.11 12.42 7.85
CA SER A 19 1.41 11.86 7.47
C SER A 19 1.52 10.37 7.78
N ILE A 20 1.03 9.92 8.95
CA ILE A 20 1.02 8.49 9.30
C ILE A 20 0.06 7.73 8.38
N SER A 21 -1.09 8.32 8.05
CA SER A 21 -2.10 7.69 7.19
C SER A 21 -1.62 7.48 5.75
N LEU A 22 -0.65 8.26 5.27
CA LEU A 22 -0.04 8.07 3.93
C LEU A 22 0.61 6.69 3.77
N PHE A 23 1.16 6.12 4.85
CA PHE A 23 1.77 4.78 4.81
C PHE A 23 0.75 3.65 4.65
N PHE A 24 -0.53 3.93 4.89
CA PHE A 24 -1.61 2.96 4.78
C PHE A 24 -2.46 3.18 3.53
N MET A 25 -2.05 4.09 2.63
CA MET A 25 -2.75 4.29 1.37
C MET A 25 -2.85 2.97 0.62
N PRO A 26 -4.03 2.65 0.06
CA PRO A 26 -4.20 1.42 -0.68
C PRO A 26 -3.28 1.44 -1.89
N PHE A 27 -2.46 0.40 -2.03
CA PHE A 27 -1.62 0.19 -3.19
C PHE A 27 -1.86 -1.21 -3.74
N LYS A 28 -1.77 -1.32 -5.06
CA LYS A 28 -1.85 -2.59 -5.76
C LYS A 28 -0.46 -2.99 -6.17
N TYR A 29 -0.17 -4.29 -6.11
CA TYR A 29 1.07 -4.85 -6.61
C TYR A 29 0.80 -6.20 -7.26
N VAL A 30 1.67 -6.55 -8.21
CA VAL A 30 1.64 -7.87 -8.85
C VAL A 30 2.42 -8.83 -7.98
N ASP A 31 1.79 -9.95 -7.65
CA ASP A 31 2.47 -11.07 -7.04
C ASP A 31 3.09 -11.94 -8.15
N ASN A 32 4.40 -11.77 -8.32
CA ASN A 32 5.18 -12.48 -9.33
C ASN A 32 5.38 -13.98 -9.01
N ASP A 33 5.13 -14.42 -7.77
CA ASP A 33 5.24 -15.83 -7.38
C ASP A 33 3.98 -16.60 -7.82
N HIS A 34 2.83 -15.91 -7.89
CA HIS A 34 1.57 -16.52 -8.31
C HIS A 34 1.11 -16.09 -9.72
N SER A 35 1.89 -15.26 -10.42
CA SER A 35 1.58 -14.85 -11.80
C SER A 35 2.08 -15.87 -12.82
N TYR A 36 1.42 -15.91 -13.98
CA TYR A 36 1.70 -16.91 -15.03
C TYR A 36 1.88 -16.30 -16.42
N ILE A 37 2.67 -16.98 -17.23
CA ILE A 37 2.74 -16.81 -18.69
C ILE A 37 2.05 -18.00 -19.33
N SER A 38 1.05 -17.74 -20.16
CA SER A 38 0.34 -18.76 -20.95
C SER A 38 0.78 -18.68 -22.41
N CYS A 39 1.36 -19.74 -22.95
CA CYS A 39 1.85 -19.77 -24.32
C CYS A 39 0.73 -20.06 -25.32
N PHE A 40 0.66 -19.30 -26.41
CA PHE A 40 -0.41 -19.48 -27.41
C PHE A 40 -0.28 -20.76 -28.23
N SER A 41 0.94 -21.25 -28.43
CA SER A 41 1.23 -22.39 -29.29
C SER A 41 0.71 -23.72 -28.73
N ASP A 42 0.87 -23.94 -27.42
CA ASP A 42 0.55 -25.21 -26.77
C ASP A 42 -0.30 -25.08 -25.50
N GLY A 43 -0.69 -23.86 -25.12
CA GLY A 43 -1.50 -23.59 -23.93
C GLY A 43 -0.77 -23.86 -22.61
N ARG A 44 0.54 -24.15 -22.64
CA ARG A 44 1.31 -24.40 -21.42
C ARG A 44 1.43 -23.12 -20.61
N ARG A 45 1.39 -23.29 -19.29
CA ARG A 45 1.55 -22.21 -18.32
C ARG A 45 2.89 -22.34 -17.61
N TYR A 46 3.56 -21.22 -17.46
CA TYR A 46 4.81 -21.09 -16.71
C TYR A 46 4.65 -20.03 -15.64
N GLU A 47 5.03 -20.36 -14.41
CA GLU A 47 5.09 -19.39 -13.30
C GLU A 47 6.15 -18.33 -13.57
N THR A 48 5.90 -17.08 -13.24
CA THR A 48 6.78 -15.97 -13.63
C THR A 48 8.06 -15.93 -12.79
N SER A 49 7.97 -16.12 -11.47
CA SER A 49 9.10 -16.02 -10.53
C SER A 49 10.20 -17.09 -10.76
N PRO A 50 9.89 -18.41 -10.86
CA PRO A 50 10.91 -19.41 -11.19
C PRO A 50 11.54 -19.21 -12.57
N ASN A 51 10.85 -18.49 -13.45
CA ASN A 51 11.33 -18.17 -14.79
C ASN A 51 12.03 -16.81 -14.89
N TYR A 52 12.25 -16.12 -13.76
CA TYR A 52 12.87 -14.79 -13.69
C TYR A 52 12.20 -13.77 -14.64
N ILE A 53 10.89 -13.89 -14.80
CA ILE A 53 10.03 -12.96 -15.51
C ILE A 53 9.31 -12.16 -14.42
N PHE A 54 9.50 -10.85 -14.40
CA PHE A 54 8.89 -9.98 -13.39
C PHE A 54 8.05 -8.90 -14.07
N ALA A 55 6.89 -8.64 -13.47
CA ALA A 55 5.98 -7.58 -13.88
C ALA A 55 6.01 -6.44 -12.86
N LEU A 56 5.87 -5.23 -13.39
CA LEU A 56 5.57 -4.02 -12.64
C LEU A 56 4.25 -3.47 -13.19
N ASP A 57 3.32 -3.08 -12.31
CA ASP A 57 2.03 -2.49 -12.68
C ASP A 57 1.24 -3.31 -13.72
N ASP A 58 1.03 -4.59 -13.41
CA ASP A 58 0.25 -5.56 -14.19
C ASP A 58 0.79 -5.83 -15.61
N LYS A 59 2.02 -5.40 -15.92
CA LYS A 59 2.63 -5.54 -17.25
C LYS A 59 4.08 -6.00 -17.17
N LEU A 60 4.49 -6.73 -18.20
CA LEU A 60 5.91 -7.00 -18.44
C LEU A 60 6.54 -5.78 -19.11
N ASP A 61 7.73 -5.40 -18.64
CA ASP A 61 8.57 -4.46 -19.36
C ASP A 61 9.16 -5.11 -20.63
N SER A 62 9.87 -4.32 -21.44
CA SER A 62 10.45 -4.82 -22.70
C SER A 62 11.45 -5.97 -22.50
N PHE A 63 12.14 -6.00 -21.36
CA PHE A 63 13.12 -7.03 -21.06
C PHE A 63 12.45 -8.36 -20.69
N ASN A 64 11.43 -8.32 -19.84
CA ASN A 64 10.67 -9.49 -19.41
C ASN A 64 9.74 -10.01 -20.53
N ASP A 65 9.25 -9.13 -21.40
CA ASP A 65 8.53 -9.51 -22.62
C ASP A 65 9.43 -10.32 -23.58
N ILE A 66 10.69 -9.93 -23.79
CA ILE A 66 11.64 -10.72 -24.60
C ILE A 66 11.83 -12.11 -24.01
N LYS A 67 11.98 -12.21 -22.69
CA LYS A 67 12.12 -13.50 -22.00
C LYS A 67 10.88 -14.37 -22.16
N ALA A 68 9.69 -13.80 -21.94
CA ALA A 68 8.42 -14.52 -22.10
C ALA A 68 8.24 -15.04 -23.53
N ARG A 69 8.59 -14.24 -24.54
CA ARG A 69 8.53 -14.67 -25.95
C ARG A 69 9.45 -15.85 -26.24
N LYS A 70 10.69 -15.80 -25.74
CA LYS A 70 11.66 -16.89 -25.89
C LYS A 70 11.27 -18.14 -25.10
N LEU A 71 10.70 -17.97 -23.91
CA LEU A 71 10.17 -19.07 -23.11
C LEU A 71 9.06 -19.82 -23.86
N CYS A 72 8.12 -19.10 -24.48
CA CYS A 72 7.03 -19.73 -25.22
C CYS A 72 7.45 -20.33 -26.57
N GLU A 73 8.49 -19.79 -27.22
CA GLU A 73 9.01 -20.33 -28.48
C GLU A 73 9.92 -21.55 -28.27
N TYR A 74 10.92 -21.41 -27.39
CA TYR A 74 12.01 -22.38 -27.24
C TYR A 74 11.95 -23.19 -25.95
N LYS A 75 11.02 -22.87 -25.03
CA LYS A 75 10.89 -23.53 -23.72
C LYS A 75 12.15 -23.39 -22.86
N ILE A 76 12.85 -22.26 -23.02
CA ILE A 76 14.06 -21.91 -22.28
C ILE A 76 13.77 -20.82 -21.26
N ILE A 77 14.31 -21.00 -20.05
CA ILE A 77 14.08 -20.11 -18.92
C ILE A 77 15.03 -18.91 -18.95
N SER A 78 16.27 -19.13 -19.39
CA SER A 78 17.32 -18.12 -19.31
C SER A 78 18.28 -18.20 -20.49
N ASP A 79 18.18 -17.22 -21.38
CA ASP A 79 19.08 -17.03 -22.52
C ASP A 79 20.07 -15.88 -22.26
N TYR A 80 20.99 -16.09 -21.30
CA TYR A 80 21.93 -15.05 -20.87
C TYR A 80 22.87 -14.59 -21.99
N ASN A 81 23.19 -15.48 -22.93
CA ASN A 81 24.07 -15.20 -24.06
C ASN A 81 23.32 -14.71 -25.29
N ASN A 82 22.00 -14.45 -25.19
CA ASN A 82 21.14 -14.05 -26.31
C ASN A 82 21.33 -14.93 -27.56
N SER A 83 21.49 -16.24 -27.36
CA SER A 83 21.77 -17.22 -28.40
C SER A 83 20.54 -17.54 -29.25
N TYR A 84 19.34 -17.24 -28.74
CA TYR A 84 18.08 -17.46 -29.43
C TYR A 84 17.51 -16.14 -29.94
N SER A 85 16.99 -16.13 -31.17
CA SER A 85 16.33 -14.96 -31.73
C SER A 85 14.98 -14.73 -31.04
N THR A 86 14.72 -13.48 -30.66
CA THR A 86 13.42 -13.11 -30.09
C THR A 86 12.34 -13.15 -31.17
N PRO A 87 11.23 -13.88 -30.98
CA PRO A 87 10.08 -13.83 -31.88
C PRO A 87 9.58 -12.40 -32.11
N ALA A 88 9.28 -12.04 -33.35
CA ALA A 88 8.87 -10.68 -33.70
C ALA A 88 7.50 -10.30 -33.11
N SER A 89 6.59 -11.26 -33.02
CA SER A 89 5.25 -11.10 -32.43
C SER A 89 5.19 -11.67 -31.01
N VAL A 90 4.32 -11.09 -30.18
CA VAL A 90 3.95 -11.66 -28.88
C VAL A 90 3.26 -13.00 -29.11
N ASN A 91 3.78 -14.06 -28.49
CA ASN A 91 3.30 -15.44 -28.58
C ASN A 91 2.80 -15.99 -27.23
N TYR A 92 2.50 -15.08 -26.29
CA TYR A 92 2.09 -15.41 -24.94
C TYR A 92 1.02 -14.44 -24.42
N GLU A 93 0.30 -14.87 -23.38
CA GLU A 93 -0.58 -14.04 -22.56
C GLU A 93 -0.04 -14.00 -21.13
N PHE A 94 0.10 -12.78 -20.59
CA PHE A 94 0.46 -12.57 -19.20
C PHE A 94 -0.79 -12.56 -18.33
N LEU A 95 -0.80 -13.40 -17.31
CA LEU A 95 -1.88 -13.55 -16.35
C LEU A 95 -1.38 -13.08 -14.98
N PRO A 96 -1.42 -11.76 -14.69
CA PRO A 96 -1.01 -11.23 -13.41
C PRO A 96 -1.99 -11.61 -12.30
N VAL A 97 -1.45 -12.01 -11.15
CA VAL A 97 -2.20 -12.05 -9.90
C VAL A 97 -1.93 -10.77 -9.14
N VAL A 98 -2.97 -9.94 -9.02
CA VAL A 98 -2.87 -8.62 -8.40
C VAL A 98 -3.43 -8.68 -6.99
N PHE A 99 -2.63 -8.29 -6.02
CA PHE A 99 -3.08 -8.10 -4.64
C PHE A 99 -3.25 -6.61 -4.37
N GLN A 100 -4.29 -6.30 -3.59
CA GLN A 100 -4.45 -4.98 -3.00
C GLN A 100 -4.05 -5.07 -1.54
N ASP A 101 -3.00 -4.34 -1.18
CA ASP A 101 -2.68 -4.13 0.23
C ASP A 101 -3.40 -2.89 0.74
N SER A 102 -3.86 -2.98 1.98
CA SER A 102 -4.66 -1.96 2.66
C SER A 102 -5.98 -1.57 1.95
N SER A 103 -6.73 -0.70 2.62
CA SER A 103 -7.98 -0.14 2.12
C SER A 103 -8.15 1.29 2.59
N TRP A 104 -9.01 2.06 1.93
CA TRP A 104 -9.37 3.40 2.40
C TRP A 104 -9.97 3.39 3.82
N LEU A 105 -10.63 2.30 4.22
CA LEU A 105 -11.10 2.13 5.60
C LEU A 105 -9.95 2.08 6.59
N ASN A 106 -8.85 1.39 6.24
CA ASN A 106 -7.65 1.37 7.09
C ASN A 106 -7.03 2.76 7.21
N VAL A 107 -6.96 3.53 6.11
CA VAL A 107 -6.47 4.92 6.12
C VAL A 107 -7.28 5.77 7.09
N ILE A 108 -8.61 5.74 6.98
CA ILE A 108 -9.51 6.50 7.85
C ILE A 108 -9.36 6.04 9.31
N PHE A 109 -9.28 4.74 9.53
CA PHE A 109 -9.13 4.16 10.86
C PHE A 109 -7.82 4.61 11.53
N VAL A 110 -6.70 4.52 10.82
CA VAL A 110 -5.38 4.95 11.33
C VAL A 110 -5.35 6.45 11.59
N PHE A 111 -5.96 7.26 10.72
CA PHE A 111 -6.10 8.71 10.94
C PHE A 111 -6.83 8.99 12.26
N LEU A 112 -8.03 8.41 12.42
CA LEU A 112 -8.85 8.62 13.61
C LEU A 112 -8.16 8.10 14.87
N LEU A 113 -7.55 6.92 14.82
CA LEU A 113 -6.84 6.33 15.94
C LEU A 113 -5.69 7.22 16.41
N THR A 114 -4.87 7.69 15.46
CA THR A 114 -3.74 8.59 15.74
C THR A 114 -4.22 9.91 16.33
N PHE A 115 -5.27 10.49 15.75
CA PHE A 115 -5.84 11.75 16.22
C PHE A 115 -6.44 11.62 17.63
N VAL A 116 -7.17 10.55 17.92
CA VAL A 116 -7.78 10.31 19.24
C VAL A 116 -6.71 10.11 20.31
N ILE A 117 -5.71 9.25 20.05
CA ILE A 117 -4.61 9.01 20.99
C ILE A 117 -3.81 10.30 21.21
N GLY A 118 -3.46 11.01 20.14
CA GLY A 118 -2.72 12.27 20.25
C GLY A 118 -3.49 13.35 21.01
N SER A 119 -4.80 13.46 20.78
CA SER A 119 -5.66 14.40 21.52
C SER A 119 -5.70 14.07 23.01
N ALA A 120 -5.87 12.79 23.36
CA ALA A 120 -5.86 12.34 24.75
C ALA A 120 -4.53 12.63 25.46
N LEU A 121 -3.39 12.44 24.78
CA LEU A 121 -2.07 12.78 25.30
C LEU A 121 -1.92 14.29 25.55
N LEU A 122 -2.34 15.11 24.60
CA LEU A 122 -2.29 16.57 24.72
C LEU A 122 -3.12 17.07 25.91
N GLU A 123 -4.29 16.48 26.14
CA GLU A 123 -5.12 16.82 27.30
C GLU A 123 -4.48 16.43 28.62
N SER A 124 -3.93 15.22 28.72
CA SER A 124 -3.24 14.77 29.94
C SER A 124 -2.03 15.65 30.25
N MET A 125 -1.25 16.03 29.24
CA MET A 125 -0.14 16.98 29.39
C MET A 125 -0.65 18.38 29.78
N GLY A 126 -1.74 18.85 29.19
CA GLY A 126 -2.36 20.13 29.54
C GLY A 126 -2.81 20.19 31.01
N LYS A 127 -3.43 19.11 31.50
CA LYS A 127 -3.83 18.96 32.91
C LYS A 127 -2.60 18.97 33.83
N LEU A 128 -1.56 18.21 33.49
CA LEU A 128 -0.31 18.14 34.25
C LEU A 128 0.41 19.48 34.34
N LEU A 129 0.39 20.26 33.26
CA LEU A 129 1.00 21.60 33.17
C LEU A 129 0.10 22.72 33.71
N LYS A 130 -1.06 22.40 34.30
CA LYS A 130 -2.08 23.37 34.77
C LYS A 130 -2.49 24.39 33.69
N LEU A 131 -2.40 24.00 32.42
CA LEU A 131 -2.94 24.77 31.32
C LEU A 131 -4.45 24.60 31.37
N LYS A 132 -5.20 25.71 31.55
CA LYS A 132 -6.68 25.67 31.55
C LYS A 132 -7.11 25.10 30.19
N SER A 133 -7.57 23.85 30.17
CA SER A 133 -7.92 23.13 28.96
C SER A 133 -9.16 23.77 28.36
N SER A 134 -9.07 24.22 27.12
CA SER A 134 -10.18 24.82 26.40
C SER A 134 -10.49 23.97 25.18
N PHE A 135 -11.75 23.54 25.15
CA PHE A 135 -12.60 23.32 23.98
C PHE A 135 -12.83 21.89 23.45
N PHE A 136 -11.83 21.08 23.09
CA PHE A 136 -12.13 19.86 22.29
C PHE A 136 -12.17 18.55 23.08
N GLY A 137 -11.23 18.38 23.99
CA GLY A 137 -11.00 17.12 24.68
C GLY A 137 -12.08 16.67 25.66
N GLN A 138 -12.64 17.65 26.37
CA GLN A 138 -13.70 17.40 27.35
C GLN A 138 -14.95 16.79 26.67
N SER A 139 -15.25 17.15 25.42
CA SER A 139 -16.41 16.63 24.69
C SER A 139 -16.20 15.17 24.25
N LEU A 140 -15.06 14.86 23.64
CA LEU A 140 -14.74 13.50 23.17
C LEU A 140 -14.53 12.52 24.32
N PHE A 141 -13.83 12.93 25.38
CA PHE A 141 -13.63 12.10 26.58
C PHE A 141 -14.95 11.82 27.31
N ASN A 142 -15.87 12.80 27.34
CA ASN A 142 -17.22 12.60 27.88
C ASN A 142 -18.03 11.61 27.02
N ILE A 143 -17.98 11.72 25.69
CA ILE A 143 -18.67 10.76 24.79
C ILE A 143 -18.12 9.35 24.97
N ILE A 144 -16.79 9.18 25.03
CA ILE A 144 -16.16 7.86 25.24
C ILE A 144 -16.54 7.30 26.62
N THR A 145 -16.45 8.12 27.68
CA THR A 145 -16.79 7.65 29.04
C THR A 145 -18.28 7.37 29.23
N GLU A 146 -19.18 8.02 28.49
CA GLU A 146 -20.60 7.65 28.46
C GLU A 146 -20.83 6.33 27.72
N LEU A 147 -20.15 6.08 26.61
CA LEU A 147 -20.22 4.79 25.88
C LEU A 147 -19.76 3.59 26.72
N PHE A 148 -18.79 3.78 27.63
CA PHE A 148 -18.29 2.74 28.54
C PHE A 148 -19.04 2.65 29.88
N LYS A 149 -20.06 3.50 30.11
CA LYS A 149 -20.93 3.46 31.29
C LYS A 149 -22.31 2.84 31.01
N SER A 150 -22.64 2.57 29.76
CA SER A 150 -23.78 1.74 29.34
C SER A 150 -23.42 0.25 29.37
#